data_AF-W2F382-F1
#
_entry.id   AF-W2F382-F1
#
_cell.length_a   1.000
_cell.length_b   1.000
_cell.length_c   1.000
_cell.angle_alpha   90.00
_cell.angle_beta   90.00
_cell.angle_gamma   90.00
#
_symmetry.space_group_name_H-M   'P 1'
#
loop_
_entity.id
_entity.type
_entity.pdbx_description
1 polymer ?
#
loop_
_entity_poly.entity_id
_entity_poly.type
_entity_poly.pdbx_seq_one_letter_code
_entity_poly.pdbx_strand_id
1 'polypeptide(L)'
;MKVPPNTGDMDLAGVATESQLLDLIQVLYVRAGHPSYRTLETRARDAGMILSKTRAREIVNGIRLPSRDAVIALVHACGVPSEEVEPWVRAWERIASSGRHRPGAVATPEHDRLRAELRAELRAELREEIRAEIRAEAEQVLRAARAEAERVLVRARAEADQVLARARAQAGSPLTRPSAPVSVARAPLPVSDDDEFDVPPFMRR
;
A
#
# COMPACT_ATOMS: atom_id res chain seq x y z
N MET A 1 -9.07 16.91 12.58
CA MET A 1 -8.73 18.21 11.93
C MET A 1 -7.29 18.15 11.46
N LYS A 2 -7.04 18.17 10.15
CA LYS A 2 -5.66 18.22 9.61
C LYS A 2 -5.26 19.70 9.58
N VAL A 3 -4.17 20.05 10.24
CA VAL A 3 -3.63 21.42 10.26
C VAL A 3 -3.44 21.89 8.81
N PRO A 4 -3.95 23.08 8.42
CA PRO A 4 -3.74 23.59 7.07
C PRO A 4 -2.23 23.77 6.85
N PRO A 5 -1.70 23.38 5.68
CA PRO A 5 -0.30 23.63 5.37
C PRO A 5 -0.06 25.14 5.44
N ASN A 6 0.81 25.59 6.36
CA ASN A 6 1.16 27.01 6.48
C ASN A 6 1.90 27.44 5.21
N THR A 7 1.26 28.31 4.42
CA THR A 7 1.78 28.83 3.17
C THR A 7 2.55 30.14 3.35
N GLY A 8 2.53 30.74 4.54
CA GLY A 8 3.13 32.05 4.84
C GLY A 8 4.66 32.10 4.80
N ASP A 9 5.33 30.94 4.79
CA ASP A 9 6.79 30.80 4.67
C ASP A 9 7.26 30.61 3.21
N MET A 10 6.33 30.48 2.25
CA MET A 10 6.69 30.33 0.84
C MET A 10 6.89 31.72 0.20
N ASP A 11 8.08 31.96 -0.38
CA ASP A 11 8.36 33.17 -1.16
C ASP A 11 7.61 33.15 -2.49
N LEU A 12 6.30 33.39 -2.44
CA LEU A 12 5.44 33.52 -3.62
C LEU A 12 5.72 34.84 -4.36
N ALA A 13 6.29 35.83 -3.69
CA ALA A 13 6.57 37.15 -4.25
C ALA A 13 7.77 37.13 -5.22
N GLY A 14 8.81 36.34 -4.91
CA GLY A 14 10.00 36.15 -5.74
C GLY A 14 9.83 35.26 -6.98
N VAL A 15 8.66 34.65 -7.17
CA VAL A 15 8.39 33.75 -8.31
C VAL A 15 8.30 34.55 -9.61
N ALA A 16 9.26 34.31 -10.50
CA ALA A 16 9.37 34.96 -11.81
C ALA A 16 9.22 33.99 -12.99
N THR A 17 9.34 32.67 -12.76
CA THR A 17 9.28 31.65 -13.83
C THR A 17 8.24 30.57 -13.57
N GLU A 18 7.78 29.94 -14.65
CA GLU A 18 6.90 28.77 -14.60
C GLU A 18 7.49 27.65 -13.74
N SER A 19 8.79 27.37 -13.91
CA SER A 19 9.48 26.32 -13.17
C SER A 19 9.48 26.56 -11.66
N GLN A 20 9.65 27.82 -11.22
CA GLN A 20 9.59 28.20 -9.81
C GLN A 20 8.17 28.03 -9.22
N LEU A 21 7.13 28.34 -10.00
CA LEU A 21 5.75 28.11 -9.58
C LEU A 21 5.47 26.61 -9.40
N LEU A 22 5.94 25.77 -10.32
CA LEU A 22 5.79 24.32 -10.24
C LEU A 22 6.55 23.73 -9.03
N ASP A 23 7.74 24.24 -8.73
CA ASP A 23 8.49 23.85 -7.53
C ASP A 23 7.71 24.16 -6.25
N LEU A 24 7.14 25.38 -6.15
CA LEU A 24 6.32 25.75 -5.00
C LEU A 24 5.04 24.91 -4.91
N ILE A 25 4.38 24.62 -6.02
CA ILE A 25 3.23 23.70 -6.06
C ILE A 25 3.64 22.31 -5.54
N GLN A 26 4.83 21.81 -5.92
CA GLN A 26 5.33 20.54 -5.44
C GLN A 26 5.64 20.57 -3.93
N VAL A 27 6.25 21.64 -3.42
CA VAL A 27 6.49 21.83 -1.98
C VAL A 27 5.16 21.90 -1.22
N LEU A 28 4.15 22.61 -1.75
CA LEU A 28 2.82 22.64 -1.15
C LEU A 28 2.18 21.25 -1.12
N TYR A 29 2.28 20.50 -2.22
CA TYR A 29 1.76 19.14 -2.31
C TYR A 29 2.41 18.20 -1.27
N VAL A 30 3.71 18.33 -1.04
CA VAL A 30 4.46 17.61 0.01
C VAL A 30 3.97 18.04 1.40
N ARG A 31 3.90 19.35 1.69
CA ARG A 31 3.46 19.89 2.98
C ARG A 31 2.00 19.52 3.31
N ALA A 32 1.14 19.37 2.31
CA ALA A 32 -0.24 18.88 2.47
C ALA A 32 -0.32 17.37 2.82
N GLY A 33 0.83 16.68 2.87
CA GLY A 33 0.96 15.25 3.17
C GLY A 33 0.60 14.37 1.99
N HIS A 34 1.01 14.77 0.78
CA HIS A 34 0.82 14.03 -0.47
C HIS A 34 -0.59 13.45 -0.69
N PRO A 35 -1.65 14.29 -0.70
CA PRO A 35 -3.00 13.81 -0.96
C PRO A 35 -3.07 13.07 -2.30
N SER A 36 -3.76 11.93 -2.36
CA SER A 36 -3.88 11.21 -3.63
C SER A 36 -4.54 12.10 -4.71
N TYR A 37 -4.23 11.89 -5.99
CA TYR A 37 -4.86 12.67 -7.07
C TYR A 37 -6.40 12.56 -7.08
N ARG A 38 -6.94 11.43 -6.60
CA ARG A 38 -8.40 11.22 -6.43
C ARG A 38 -8.94 12.05 -5.27
N THR A 39 -8.17 12.19 -4.20
CA THR A 39 -8.48 13.08 -3.07
C THR A 39 -8.47 14.54 -3.50
N LEU A 40 -7.50 14.96 -4.31
CA LEU A 40 -7.45 16.32 -4.85
C LEU A 40 -8.66 16.64 -5.74
N GLU A 41 -9.01 15.74 -6.65
CA GLU A 41 -10.21 15.87 -7.49
C GLU A 41 -11.51 15.94 -6.67
N THR A 42 -11.61 15.11 -5.62
CA THR A 42 -12.77 15.12 -4.72
C THR A 42 -12.87 16.45 -3.98
N ARG A 43 -11.78 16.92 -3.36
CA ARG A 43 -11.75 18.20 -2.63
C ARG A 43 -11.98 19.41 -3.53
N ALA A 44 -11.48 19.39 -4.76
CA ALA A 44 -11.76 20.43 -5.73
C ALA A 44 -13.25 20.46 -6.09
N ARG A 45 -13.86 19.29 -6.32
CA ARG A 45 -15.30 19.15 -6.58
C ARG A 45 -16.14 19.63 -5.40
N ASP A 46 -15.77 19.26 -4.18
CA ASP A 46 -16.47 19.68 -2.95
C ASP A 46 -16.40 21.21 -2.76
N ALA A 47 -15.35 21.84 -3.28
CA ALA A 47 -15.19 23.29 -3.31
C ALA A 47 -15.79 23.95 -4.57
N GLY A 48 -16.57 23.22 -5.38
CA GLY A 48 -17.23 23.73 -6.58
C GLY A 48 -16.31 23.95 -7.80
N MET A 49 -15.10 23.40 -7.78
CA MET A 49 -14.07 23.61 -8.81
C MET A 49 -13.84 22.37 -9.67
N ILE A 50 -13.40 22.59 -10.91
CA ILE A 50 -13.15 21.52 -11.89
C ILE A 50 -11.65 21.21 -11.96
N LEU A 51 -11.25 20.14 -11.27
CA LEU A 51 -9.90 19.60 -11.36
C LEU A 51 -9.95 18.08 -11.56
N SER A 52 -9.71 17.62 -12.79
CA SER A 52 -9.65 16.18 -13.05
C SER A 52 -8.39 15.55 -12.44
N LYS A 53 -8.48 14.27 -12.06
CA LYS A 53 -7.33 13.47 -11.59
C LYS A 53 -6.11 13.59 -12.51
N THR A 54 -6.33 13.46 -13.82
CA THR A 54 -5.26 13.53 -14.83
C THR A 54 -4.61 14.90 -14.87
N ARG A 55 -5.41 15.98 -14.80
CA ARG A 55 -4.89 17.35 -14.79
C ARG A 55 -4.09 17.66 -13.52
N ALA A 56 -4.59 17.26 -12.35
CA ALA A 56 -3.83 17.36 -11.09
C ALA A 56 -2.50 16.62 -11.17
N ARG A 57 -2.50 15.41 -11.75
CA ARG A 57 -1.28 14.62 -11.97
C ARG A 57 -0.31 15.32 -12.91
N GLU A 58 -0.75 15.84 -14.04
CA GLU A 58 0.12 16.53 -15.00
C GLU A 58 0.77 17.77 -14.39
N ILE A 59 0.00 18.58 -13.64
CA ILE A 59 0.49 19.79 -12.99
C ILE A 59 1.50 19.47 -11.88
N VAL A 60 1.16 18.56 -10.96
CA VAL A 60 2.06 18.20 -9.84
C VAL A 60 3.34 17.53 -10.34
N ASN A 61 3.29 16.79 -11.45
CA ASN A 61 4.48 16.23 -12.06
C ASN A 61 5.26 17.23 -12.93
N GLY A 62 4.79 18.46 -13.09
CA GLY A 62 5.45 19.48 -13.93
C GLY A 62 5.43 19.13 -15.43
N ILE A 63 4.48 18.30 -15.86
CA ILE A 63 4.27 17.93 -17.27
C ILE A 63 3.55 19.07 -18.01
N ARG A 64 2.72 19.85 -17.30
CA ARG A 64 1.89 20.91 -17.86
C ARG A 64 1.84 22.13 -16.95
N LEU A 65 1.89 23.32 -17.55
CA LEU A 65 1.58 24.58 -16.87
C LEU A 65 0.12 24.62 -16.39
N PRO A 66 -0.16 24.93 -15.12
CA PRO A 66 -1.52 25.11 -14.64
C PRO A 66 -2.17 26.36 -15.24
N SER A 67 -3.47 26.31 -15.55
CA SER A 67 -4.28 27.51 -15.76
C SER A 67 -4.60 28.18 -14.43
N ARG A 68 -5.06 29.44 -14.46
CA ARG A 68 -5.51 30.18 -13.26
C ARG A 68 -6.44 29.35 -12.38
N ASP A 69 -7.49 28.80 -12.99
CA ASP A 69 -8.49 27.98 -12.30
C ASP A 69 -7.89 26.69 -11.74
N ALA A 70 -6.92 26.10 -12.44
CA ALA A 70 -6.24 24.90 -11.97
C ALA A 70 -5.31 25.18 -10.79
N VAL A 71 -4.66 26.35 -10.74
CA VAL A 71 -3.89 26.80 -9.56
C VAL A 71 -4.82 26.95 -8.36
N ILE A 72 -5.94 27.67 -8.53
CA ILE A 72 -6.92 27.90 -7.45
C ILE A 72 -7.47 26.58 -6.93
N ALA A 73 -7.90 25.69 -7.83
CA ALA A 73 -8.44 24.38 -7.47
C ALA A 73 -7.42 23.49 -6.75
N LEU A 74 -6.16 23.49 -7.20
CA LEU A 74 -5.11 22.66 -6.61
C LEU A 74 -4.70 23.17 -5.23
N VAL A 75 -4.50 24.48 -5.07
CA VAL A 75 -4.12 25.11 -3.80
C VAL A 75 -5.21 24.89 -2.74
N HIS A 76 -6.48 25.09 -3.12
CA HIS A 76 -7.61 24.82 -2.25
C HIS A 76 -7.75 23.32 -1.90
N ALA A 77 -7.55 22.42 -2.87
CA ALA A 77 -7.59 20.98 -2.63
C ALA A 77 -6.43 20.48 -1.73
N CYS A 78 -5.32 21.21 -1.69
CA CYS A 78 -4.22 21.01 -0.75
C CYS A 78 -4.56 21.48 0.69
N GLY A 79 -5.70 22.16 0.88
CA GLY A 79 -6.18 22.59 2.19
C GLY A 79 -5.73 24.00 2.59
N VAL A 80 -5.27 24.81 1.64
CA VAL A 80 -4.97 26.23 1.85
C VAL A 80 -6.29 27.01 1.90
N PRO A 81 -6.51 27.85 2.92
CA PRO A 81 -7.73 28.66 3.02
C PRO A 81 -7.79 29.69 1.90
N SER A 82 -9.00 30.08 1.48
CA SER A 82 -9.22 30.99 0.34
C SER A 82 -8.45 32.32 0.43
N GLU A 83 -8.20 32.82 1.64
CA GLU A 83 -7.43 34.04 1.91
C GLU A 83 -5.95 33.93 1.49
N GLU A 84 -5.39 32.73 1.59
CA GLU A 84 -4.00 32.43 1.22
C GLU A 84 -3.85 31.98 -0.25
N VAL A 85 -4.96 31.84 -1.00
CA VAL A 85 -4.93 31.50 -2.42
C VAL A 85 -4.51 32.69 -3.29
N GLU A 86 -4.85 33.91 -2.88
CA GLU A 86 -4.64 35.12 -3.69
C GLU A 86 -3.14 35.38 -4.03
N PRO A 87 -2.17 35.20 -3.10
CA PRO A 87 -0.74 35.25 -3.43
C PRO A 87 -0.30 34.28 -4.53
N TRP A 88 -0.89 33.07 -4.59
CA TRP A 88 -0.60 32.09 -5.64
C TRP A 88 -1.14 32.52 -7.00
N VAL A 89 -2.35 33.05 -7.02
CA VAL A 89 -2.96 33.59 -8.23
C VAL A 89 -2.13 34.75 -8.76
N ARG A 90 -1.70 35.68 -7.89
CA ARG A 90 -0.82 36.79 -8.27
C ARG A 90 0.54 36.32 -8.81
N ALA A 91 1.13 35.28 -8.23
CA ALA A 91 2.36 34.69 -8.74
C ALA A 91 2.18 34.10 -10.15
N TRP A 92 1.08 33.37 -10.38
CA TRP A 92 0.72 32.86 -11.70
C TRP A 92 0.45 34.00 -12.71
N GLU A 93 -0.26 35.04 -12.31
CA GLU A 93 -0.57 36.19 -13.17
C GLU A 93 0.69 36.96 -13.59
N ARG A 94 1.69 37.07 -12.71
CA ARG A 94 3.01 37.64 -13.06
C ARG A 94 3.71 36.83 -14.13
N ILE A 95 3.73 35.51 -14.03
CA ILE A 95 4.33 34.62 -15.04
C ILE A 95 3.56 34.72 -16.36
N ALA A 96 2.23 34.59 -16.30
CA ALA A 96 1.36 34.65 -17.47
C ALA A 96 1.43 35.99 -18.19
N SER A 97 1.61 37.09 -17.45
CA SER A 97 1.79 38.44 -18.03
C SER A 97 3.20 38.64 -18.55
N SER A 98 4.22 38.11 -17.87
CA SER A 98 5.62 38.17 -18.33
C SER A 98 5.83 37.41 -19.64
N GLY A 99 5.11 36.30 -19.85
CA GLY A 99 5.08 35.58 -21.12
C GLY A 99 4.36 36.32 -22.26
N ARG A 100 3.50 37.30 -21.95
CA ARG A 100 2.79 38.14 -22.93
C ARG A 100 3.46 39.50 -23.18
N HIS A 101 4.32 39.98 -22.27
CA HIS A 101 4.86 41.35 -22.29
C HIS A 101 6.38 41.46 -22.46
N ARG A 102 7.09 40.38 -22.78
CA ARG A 102 8.54 40.47 -22.97
C ARG A 102 9.00 40.19 -24.39
N PRO A 103 9.35 41.22 -25.17
CA PRO A 103 10.33 41.05 -26.23
C PRO A 103 11.70 40.88 -25.54
N GLY A 104 12.13 39.63 -25.28
CA GLY A 104 13.55 39.31 -25.02
C GLY A 104 14.05 39.10 -23.59
N ALA A 105 13.35 38.42 -22.67
CA ALA A 105 14.09 37.47 -21.81
C ALA A 105 13.82 36.09 -22.33
N VAL A 106 14.86 35.56 -22.93
CA VAL A 106 15.00 34.16 -23.18
C VAL A 106 15.36 33.53 -21.82
N ALA A 107 14.35 33.15 -21.03
CA ALA A 107 14.49 31.89 -20.31
C ALA A 107 14.64 30.86 -21.44
N THR A 108 15.85 30.36 -21.64
CA THR A 108 16.10 29.45 -22.75
C THR A 108 15.21 28.23 -22.55
N PRO A 109 14.38 27.84 -23.52
CA PRO A 109 13.58 26.61 -23.43
C PRO A 109 14.46 25.38 -23.18
N GLU A 110 15.76 25.48 -23.47
CA GLU A 110 16.80 24.52 -23.11
C GLU A 110 17.02 24.38 -21.60
N HIS A 111 17.11 25.48 -20.84
CA HIS A 111 17.26 25.40 -19.38
C HIS A 111 16.03 24.78 -18.71
N ASP A 112 14.83 25.08 -19.21
CA ASP A 112 13.60 24.48 -18.69
C ASP A 112 13.51 22.98 -19.04
N ARG A 113 13.94 22.59 -20.25
CA ARG A 113 14.07 21.17 -20.64
C ARG A 113 15.08 20.43 -19.78
N LEU A 114 16.29 20.96 -19.62
CA LEU A 114 17.34 20.34 -18.80
C LEU A 114 16.89 20.17 -17.34
N ARG A 115 16.18 21.15 -16.78
CA ARG A 115 15.59 21.00 -15.44
C ARG A 115 14.48 19.95 -15.38
N ALA A 116 13.62 19.89 -16.39
CA ALA A 116 12.57 18.86 -16.47
C ALA A 116 13.16 17.44 -16.60
N GLU A 117 14.22 17.30 -17.40
CA GLU A 117 15.00 16.07 -17.56
C GLU A 117 15.65 15.65 -16.23
N LEU A 118 16.40 16.54 -15.59
CA LEU A 118 17.01 16.27 -14.28
C LEU A 118 15.97 15.88 -13.21
N ARG A 119 14.79 16.52 -13.22
CA ARG A 119 13.68 16.13 -12.33
C ARG A 119 13.13 14.75 -12.68
N ALA A 120 13.04 14.39 -13.96
CA ALA A 120 12.56 13.09 -14.40
C ALA A 120 13.55 11.97 -14.01
N GLU A 121 14.84 12.24 -14.15
CA GLU A 121 15.95 11.36 -13.74
C GLU A 121 15.91 11.10 -12.23
N LEU A 122 15.94 12.16 -11.42
CA LEU A 122 15.91 12.04 -9.96
C LEU A 122 14.66 11.27 -9.47
N ARG A 123 13.52 11.46 -10.15
CA ARG A 123 12.29 10.71 -9.85
C ARG A 123 12.36 9.25 -10.29
N ALA A 124 13.06 8.93 -11.37
CA ALA A 124 13.28 7.55 -11.81
C ALA A 124 14.20 6.82 -10.83
N GLU A 125 15.29 7.46 -10.40
CA GLU A 125 16.21 6.94 -9.39
C GLU A 125 15.49 6.62 -8.08
N LEU A 126 14.75 7.59 -7.53
CA LEU A 126 13.99 7.38 -6.30
C LEU A 126 12.96 6.25 -6.42
N ARG A 127 12.34 6.08 -7.60
CA ARG A 127 11.39 4.97 -7.82
C ARG A 127 12.08 3.62 -7.85
N GLU A 128 13.24 3.53 -8.47
CA GLU A 128 14.03 2.28 -8.49
C GLU A 128 14.53 1.94 -7.09
N GLU A 129 14.97 2.93 -6.31
CA GLU A 129 15.36 2.75 -4.91
C GLU A 129 14.20 2.18 -4.07
N ILE A 130 13.04 2.84 -4.09
CA ILE A 130 11.84 2.36 -3.38
C ILE A 130 11.44 0.95 -3.85
N ARG A 131 11.53 0.65 -5.16
CA ARG A 131 11.23 -0.69 -5.69
C ARG A 131 12.21 -1.74 -5.21
N ALA A 132 13.50 -1.40 -5.12
CA ALA A 132 14.54 -2.29 -4.63
C ALA A 132 14.34 -2.59 -3.15
N GLU A 133 14.00 -1.58 -2.34
CA GLU A 133 13.70 -1.74 -0.92
C GLU A 133 12.48 -2.65 -0.70
N ILE A 134 11.36 -2.38 -1.36
CA ILE A 134 10.15 -3.23 -1.27
C ILE A 134 10.47 -4.68 -1.67
N ARG A 135 11.29 -4.89 -2.71
CA ARG A 135 11.70 -6.23 -3.13
C ARG A 135 12.55 -6.92 -2.07
N ALA A 136 13.50 -6.21 -1.48
CA ALA A 136 14.35 -6.74 -0.42
C ALA A 136 13.53 -7.14 0.81
N GLU A 137 12.57 -6.31 1.23
CA GLU A 137 11.64 -6.63 2.31
C GLU A 137 10.79 -7.87 1.98
N ALA A 138 10.22 -7.93 0.77
CA ALA A 138 9.43 -9.08 0.33
C ALA A 138 10.26 -10.37 0.34
N GLU A 139 11.53 -10.32 -0.10
CA GLU A 139 12.45 -11.46 -0.03
C GLU A 139 12.73 -11.88 1.41
N GLN A 140 12.92 -10.94 2.34
CA GLN A 140 13.11 -11.26 3.75
C GLN A 140 11.89 -11.98 4.34
N VAL A 141 10.69 -11.48 4.05
CA VAL A 141 9.43 -12.12 4.48
C VAL A 141 9.31 -13.53 3.92
N LEU A 142 9.61 -13.72 2.62
CA LEU A 142 9.59 -15.04 2.00
C LEU A 142 10.62 -16.00 2.60
N ARG A 143 11.84 -15.51 2.91
CA ARG A 143 12.88 -16.32 3.57
C ARG A 143 12.44 -16.73 4.98
N ALA A 144 11.88 -15.81 5.76
CA ALA A 144 11.37 -16.10 7.09
C ALA A 144 10.23 -17.14 7.05
N ALA A 145 9.28 -16.98 6.13
CA ALA A 145 8.17 -17.92 5.96
C ALA A 145 8.66 -19.32 5.56
N ARG A 146 9.66 -19.42 4.69
CA ARG A 146 10.29 -20.71 4.31
C ARG A 146 10.99 -21.37 5.48
N ALA A 147 11.78 -20.62 6.25
CA ALA A 147 12.47 -21.15 7.42
C ALA A 147 11.48 -21.66 8.47
N GLU A 148 10.36 -20.96 8.67
CA GLU A 148 9.32 -21.41 9.59
C GLU A 148 8.61 -22.67 9.09
N ALA A 149 8.27 -22.74 7.80
CA ALA A 149 7.71 -23.94 7.20
C ALA A 149 8.65 -25.16 7.36
N GLU A 150 9.95 -24.96 7.17
CA GLU A 150 10.96 -26.01 7.36
C GLU A 150 11.01 -26.50 8.81
N ARG A 151 10.96 -25.59 9.79
CA ARG A 151 10.89 -25.96 11.22
C ARG A 151 9.66 -26.80 11.54
N VAL A 152 8.50 -26.41 11.01
CA VAL A 152 7.25 -27.16 11.19
C VAL A 152 7.37 -28.56 10.59
N LEU A 153 7.93 -28.69 9.39
CA LEU A 153 8.13 -29.99 8.74
C LEU A 153 9.09 -30.89 9.53
N VAL A 154 10.23 -30.34 9.98
CA VAL A 154 11.20 -31.08 10.80
C VAL A 154 10.55 -31.56 12.10
N ARG A 155 9.78 -30.70 12.77
CA ARG A 155 9.05 -31.06 13.99
C ARG A 155 8.04 -32.17 13.73
N ALA A 156 7.18 -32.02 12.72
CA ALA A 156 6.16 -33.01 12.39
C ALA A 156 6.78 -34.38 12.06
N ARG A 157 7.93 -34.40 11.39
CA ARG A 157 8.66 -35.63 11.09
C ARG A 157 9.23 -36.29 12.34
N ALA A 158 9.83 -35.52 13.23
CA ALA A 158 10.32 -36.04 14.51
C ALA A 158 9.18 -36.61 15.38
N GLU A 159 8.02 -35.95 15.40
CA GLU A 159 6.82 -36.44 16.09
C GLU A 159 6.33 -37.77 15.48
N ALA A 160 6.29 -37.88 14.15
CA ALA A 160 5.92 -39.12 13.46
C ALA A 160 6.90 -40.27 13.78
N ASP A 161 8.21 -40.01 13.77
CA ASP A 161 9.24 -41.01 14.10
C ASP A 161 9.10 -41.50 15.54
N GLN A 162 8.77 -40.59 16.49
CA GLN A 162 8.49 -40.96 17.88
C GLN A 162 7.25 -41.84 18.01
N VAL A 163 6.16 -41.54 17.29
CA VAL A 163 4.94 -42.36 17.29
C VAL A 163 5.24 -43.76 16.75
N LEU A 164 5.98 -43.86 15.65
CA LEU A 164 6.39 -45.14 15.06
C LEU A 164 7.29 -45.95 16.02
N ALA A 165 8.24 -45.29 16.68
CA ALA A 165 9.11 -45.94 17.67
C ALA A 165 8.31 -46.49 18.86
N ARG A 166 7.34 -45.71 19.38
CA ARG A 166 6.44 -46.15 20.45
C ARG A 166 5.60 -47.36 20.03
N ALA A 167 5.01 -47.33 18.83
CA ALA A 167 4.22 -48.45 18.32
C ALA A 167 5.06 -49.73 18.18
N ARG A 168 6.32 -49.63 17.72
CA ARG A 168 7.24 -50.77 17.65
C ARG A 168 7.60 -51.32 19.03
N ALA A 169 7.86 -50.46 20.01
CA ALA A 169 8.17 -50.90 21.38
C ALA A 169 6.98 -51.63 22.05
N GLN A 170 5.75 -51.19 21.75
CA GLN A 170 4.54 -51.88 22.20
C GLN A 170 4.37 -53.25 21.54
N ALA A 171 4.61 -53.35 20.22
CA ALA A 171 4.52 -54.61 19.49
C ALA A 171 5.65 -55.61 19.84
N GLY A 172 6.84 -55.12 20.16
CA GLY A 172 8.00 -55.92 20.58
C GLY A 172 8.03 -56.28 22.06
N SER A 173 7.13 -55.71 22.88
CA SER A 173 6.94 -56.20 24.25
C SER A 173 6.41 -57.63 24.17
N PRO A 174 7.08 -58.61 24.79
CA PRO A 174 6.57 -59.96 24.80
C PRO A 174 5.19 -59.90 25.45
N LEU A 175 4.17 -60.33 24.70
CA LEU A 175 2.87 -60.66 25.26
C LEU A 175 3.15 -61.60 26.42
N THR A 176 3.17 -61.02 27.62
CA THR A 176 3.25 -61.77 28.85
C THR A 176 1.89 -62.44 28.90
N ARG A 177 1.85 -63.69 28.43
CA ARG A 177 0.66 -64.53 28.51
C ARG A 177 0.18 -64.44 29.96
N PRO A 178 -1.01 -63.90 30.25
CA PRO A 178 -1.57 -64.08 31.56
C PRO A 178 -1.84 -65.57 31.72
N SER A 179 -0.98 -66.24 32.48
CA SER A 179 -1.25 -67.57 33.00
C SER A 179 -2.35 -67.41 34.04
N ALA A 180 -3.59 -67.65 33.63
CA ALA A 180 -4.72 -67.83 34.53
C ALA A 180 -5.35 -69.19 34.24
N PRO A 181 -5.68 -69.98 35.28
CA PRO A 181 -6.19 -71.33 35.10
C PRO A 181 -7.62 -71.31 34.56
N VAL A 182 -7.90 -72.29 33.71
CA VAL A 182 -9.22 -72.64 33.20
C VAL A 182 -10.16 -72.96 34.38
N SER A 183 -11.26 -72.24 34.50
CA SER A 183 -12.45 -72.69 35.23
C SER A 183 -13.65 -72.64 34.29
N VAL A 184 -14.06 -73.83 33.86
CA VAL A 184 -15.25 -74.08 33.06
C VAL A 184 -16.45 -74.07 34.02
N ALA A 185 -17.28 -73.04 33.95
CA ALA A 185 -18.63 -73.06 34.51
C ALA A 185 -19.62 -72.85 33.37
N ARG A 186 -20.27 -73.95 33.00
CA ARG A 186 -21.33 -74.07 32.00
C ARG A 186 -22.66 -73.70 32.67
N ALA A 187 -23.38 -72.73 32.12
CA ALA A 187 -24.80 -72.51 32.39
C ALA A 187 -25.49 -71.94 31.13
N PRO A 188 -26.79 -72.23 30.91
CA PRO A 188 -27.39 -72.33 29.59
C PRO A 188 -28.01 -71.01 29.07
N LEU A 189 -28.15 -70.97 27.73
CA LEU A 189 -28.81 -69.95 26.93
C LEU A 189 -30.29 -69.74 27.34
N PRO A 190 -30.82 -68.53 27.07
CA PRO A 190 -32.08 -68.47 26.37
C PRO A 190 -31.99 -67.61 25.10
N VAL A 191 -32.55 -68.23 24.06
CA VAL A 191 -33.27 -67.74 22.87
C VAL A 191 -33.53 -66.23 22.72
N SER A 192 -33.32 -65.83 21.46
CA SER A 192 -33.76 -64.69 20.66
C SER A 192 -34.97 -63.88 21.15
N ASP A 193 -34.96 -62.57 20.86
CA ASP A 193 -35.78 -62.04 19.76
C ASP A 193 -35.31 -60.64 19.36
N ASP A 194 -35.72 -60.29 18.14
CA ASP A 194 -35.35 -59.22 17.23
C ASP A 194 -35.47 -57.76 17.73
N ASP A 195 -35.19 -56.87 16.76
CA ASP A 195 -35.41 -55.42 16.69
C ASP A 195 -34.19 -54.55 17.06
N GLU A 196 -33.77 -53.56 16.28
CA GLU A 196 -34.15 -53.07 14.96
C GLU A 196 -33.05 -52.03 14.63
N PHE A 197 -32.71 -51.91 13.34
CA PHE A 197 -31.77 -50.92 12.83
C PHE A 197 -32.19 -49.48 13.20
N ASP A 198 -31.25 -48.67 13.71
CA ASP A 198 -31.30 -47.23 13.44
C ASP A 198 -29.92 -46.68 13.06
N VAL A 199 -29.82 -46.33 11.78
CA VAL A 199 -28.69 -45.67 11.14
C VAL A 199 -29.09 -44.21 10.94
N PRO A 200 -28.41 -43.22 11.55
CA PRO A 200 -28.67 -41.83 11.22
C PRO A 200 -28.03 -41.46 9.86
N PRO A 201 -28.76 -40.74 8.99
CA PRO A 201 -28.35 -40.49 7.61
C PRO A 201 -27.39 -39.30 7.47
N PHE A 202 -26.54 -39.41 6.46
CA PHE A 202 -25.76 -38.32 5.90
C PHE A 202 -26.63 -37.27 5.16
N MET A 203 -26.04 -36.06 5.04
CA MET A 203 -26.25 -34.97 4.07
C MET A 203 -27.36 -33.92 4.30
N ARG A 204 -26.91 -32.65 4.31
CA ARG A 204 -27.31 -31.47 3.48
C ARG A 204 -26.87 -30.22 4.30
N ARG A 205 -26.20 -29.20 3.78
CA ARG A 205 -26.08 -28.59 2.46
C ARG A 205 -24.86 -27.66 2.46
#